data_AF-A0A653DHZ0-F1
#
_entry.id   AF-A0A653DHZ0-F1
#
_cell.length_a   1.000
_cell.length_b   1.000
_cell.length_c   1.000
_cell.angle_alpha   90.00
_cell.angle_beta   90.00
_cell.angle_gamma   90.00
#
_symmetry.space_group_name_H-M   'P 1'
#
loop_
_entity.id
_entity.type
_entity.pdbx_description
1 polymer ?
#
loop_
_entity_poly.entity_id
_entity_poly.type
_entity_poly.pdbx_seq_one_letter_code
_entity_poly.pdbx_strand_id
1 'polypeptide(L)'
;MDEWCKFNHFKATMREALEKLNELVDESDPDVNIPNIVHAFQTAERIRKDYPNDDWFQLTGLIHDAGKILAMFDEPQWSVVGDTFVVGCDWSKNIVYRDESFKNNPDAENPEYK
;
A
#
# COMPACT_ATOMS: atom_id res chain seq x y z
N MET A 1 3.64 7.46 12.49
CA MET A 1 4.84 8.07 11.87
C MET A 1 6.09 7.86 12.73
N ASP A 2 6.06 8.21 14.01
CA ASP A 2 7.23 8.14 14.90
C ASP A 2 7.92 6.78 14.99
N GLU A 3 7.19 5.69 14.78
CA GLU A 3 7.75 4.35 14.72
C GLU A 3 8.49 4.11 13.39
N TRP A 4 7.76 4.12 12.28
CA TRP A 4 8.26 3.71 10.97
C TRP A 4 9.21 4.70 10.29
N CYS A 5 9.10 6.01 10.56
CA CYS A 5 9.94 7.02 9.94
C CYS A 5 11.40 7.06 10.46
N LYS A 6 11.74 6.19 11.42
CA LYS A 6 13.13 5.99 11.88
C LYS A 6 13.93 5.03 11.00
N PHE A 7 13.25 4.22 10.17
CA PHE A 7 13.86 3.27 9.24
C PHE A 7 14.90 2.34 9.90
N ASN A 8 14.62 1.86 11.12
CA ASN A 8 15.54 1.05 11.92
C ASN A 8 15.05 -0.39 12.18
N HIS A 9 13.92 -0.79 11.61
CA HIS A 9 13.31 -2.13 11.75
C HIS A 9 13.93 -3.17 10.82
N PHE A 10 14.52 -2.74 9.70
CA PHE A 10 15.03 -3.63 8.66
C PHE A 10 16.09 -2.94 7.81
N LYS A 11 17.16 -3.66 7.48
CA LYS A 11 18.19 -3.20 6.56
C LYS A 11 18.38 -4.25 5.48
N ALA A 12 18.09 -3.87 4.24
CA ALA A 12 18.20 -4.74 3.09
C ALA A 12 18.36 -3.91 1.81
N THR A 13 18.79 -4.58 0.74
CA THR A 13 18.68 -4.08 -0.62
C THR A 13 17.22 -4.07 -1.07
N MET A 14 16.91 -3.29 -2.11
CA MET A 14 15.56 -3.26 -2.67
C MET A 14 15.10 -4.64 -3.16
N ARG A 15 16.03 -5.43 -3.74
CA ARG A 15 15.74 -6.79 -4.20
C ARG A 15 15.31 -7.70 -3.04
N GLU A 16 16.06 -7.69 -1.94
CA GLU A 16 15.72 -8.49 -0.75
C GLU A 16 14.38 -8.05 -0.13
N ALA A 17 14.09 -6.75 -0.14
CA ALA A 17 12.79 -6.24 0.31
C ALA A 17 11.64 -6.75 -0.58
N LEU A 18 11.81 -6.73 -1.91
CA LEU A 18 10.84 -7.29 -2.85
C LEU A 18 10.70 -8.81 -2.71
N GLU A 19 11.80 -9.54 -2.50
CA GLU A 19 11.78 -10.98 -2.26
C GLU A 19 11.00 -11.34 -0.99
N LYS A 20 11.02 -10.49 0.05
CA LYS A 20 10.20 -10.66 1.26
C LYS A 20 8.69 -10.54 0.96
N LEU A 21 8.30 -9.79 -0.07
CA LEU A 21 6.90 -9.68 -0.51
C LEU A 21 6.37 -10.96 -1.20
N ASN A 22 7.21 -11.99 -1.41
CA ASN A 22 6.71 -13.30 -1.82
C ASN A 22 5.75 -13.92 -0.79
N GLU A 23 5.88 -13.55 0.47
CA GLU A 23 5.09 -14.08 1.57
C GLU A 23 3.78 -13.29 1.79
N LEU A 24 3.58 -12.18 1.05
CA LEU A 24 2.39 -11.33 1.16
C LEU A 24 1.40 -11.60 0.03
N VAL A 25 0.15 -11.90 0.42
CA VAL A 25 -1.02 -11.72 -0.43
C VAL A 25 -1.79 -10.52 0.11
N ASP A 26 -2.10 -9.57 -0.75
CA ASP A 26 -2.86 -8.37 -0.40
C ASP A 26 -4.35 -8.72 -0.22
N GLU A 27 -4.85 -8.59 1.01
CA GLU A 27 -6.26 -8.90 1.33
C GLU A 27 -7.25 -7.85 0.82
N SER A 28 -6.77 -6.65 0.45
CA SER A 28 -7.61 -5.56 -0.04
C SER A 28 -7.83 -5.61 -1.55
N ASP A 29 -6.96 -6.32 -2.28
CA ASP A 29 -7.02 -6.40 -3.74
C ASP A 29 -8.06 -7.44 -4.19
N PRO A 30 -9.14 -7.03 -4.90
CA PRO A 30 -10.18 -7.94 -5.36
C PRO A 30 -9.78 -8.73 -6.61
N ASP A 31 -8.71 -8.34 -7.31
CA ASP A 31 -8.35 -8.82 -8.64
C ASP A 31 -7.22 -9.86 -8.62
N VAL A 32 -6.32 -9.80 -7.63
CA VAL A 32 -5.14 -10.67 -7.58
C VAL A 32 -5.02 -11.43 -6.25
N ASN A 33 -4.91 -12.76 -6.37
CA ASN A 33 -4.54 -13.67 -5.28
C ASN A 33 -3.18 -14.32 -5.59
N ILE A 34 -2.18 -13.48 -5.85
CA ILE A 34 -0.80 -13.90 -6.15
C ILE A 34 0.17 -13.15 -5.23
N PRO A 35 1.40 -13.66 -5.03
CA PRO A 35 2.40 -12.93 -4.25
C PRO A 35 2.65 -11.54 -4.79
N ASN A 36 2.72 -10.53 -3.91
CA ASN A 36 2.78 -9.12 -4.30
C ASN A 36 4.02 -8.76 -5.16
N ILE A 37 5.10 -9.54 -5.06
CA ILE A 37 6.27 -9.36 -5.95
C ILE A 37 5.92 -9.60 -7.44
N VAL A 38 4.98 -10.50 -7.74
CA VAL A 38 4.58 -10.79 -9.12
C VAL A 38 3.88 -9.57 -9.73
N HIS A 39 3.00 -8.93 -8.95
CA HIS A 39 2.37 -7.66 -9.29
C HIS A 39 3.40 -6.55 -9.55
N ALA A 40 4.44 -6.45 -8.71
CA ALA A 40 5.53 -5.48 -8.91
C ALA A 40 6.24 -5.66 -10.27
N PHE A 41 6.56 -6.91 -10.64
CA PHE A 41 7.16 -7.20 -11.96
C PHE A 41 6.19 -6.97 -13.12
N GLN A 42 4.91 -7.32 -12.97
CA GLN A 42 3.89 -7.07 -14.00
C GLN A 42 3.74 -5.57 -14.28
N THR A 43 3.72 -4.76 -13.23
CA THR A 43 3.64 -3.30 -13.31
C THR A 43 4.88 -2.74 -14.02
N ALA A 44 6.08 -3.11 -13.56
CA ALA A 44 7.34 -2.67 -14.15
C ALA A 44 7.47 -3.06 -15.64
N GLU A 45 7.13 -4.31 -16.00
CA GLU A 45 7.24 -4.81 -17.37
C GLU A 45 6.20 -4.17 -18.31
N ARG A 46 5.00 -3.86 -17.81
CA ARG A 46 4.01 -3.10 -18.57
C ARG A 46 4.53 -1.70 -18.87
N ILE A 47 5.05 -1.01 -17.85
CA ILE A 47 5.63 0.33 -18.01
C ILE A 47 6.81 0.28 -18.98
N ARG A 48 7.70 -0.73 -18.87
CA ARG A 48 8.83 -0.89 -19.79
C ARG A 48 8.39 -1.06 -21.24
N LYS A 49 7.28 -1.76 -21.47
CA LYS A 49 6.74 -1.95 -22.82
C LYS A 49 6.17 -0.66 -23.40
N ASP A 50 5.43 0.10 -22.60
CA ASP A 50 4.70 1.28 -23.07
C ASP A 50 5.57 2.55 -23.04
N TYR A 51 6.58 2.59 -22.16
CA TYR A 51 7.53 3.69 -21.92
C TYR A 51 8.99 3.18 -21.90
N PRO A 52 9.52 2.69 -23.04
CA PRO A 52 10.81 2.00 -23.09
C PRO A 52 12.02 2.89 -22.75
N ASN A 53 11.90 4.21 -22.90
CA ASN A 53 12.99 5.16 -22.64
C ASN A 53 12.96 5.76 -21.22
N ASP A 54 11.90 5.48 -20.44
CA ASP A 54 11.71 6.03 -19.10
C ASP A 54 12.09 4.98 -18.04
N ASP A 55 13.39 4.72 -17.92
CA ASP A 55 13.95 3.74 -16.98
C ASP A 55 13.54 3.98 -15.51
N TRP A 56 13.49 5.24 -15.10
CA TRP A 56 13.00 5.66 -13.79
C TRP A 56 11.55 5.23 -13.56
N PHE A 57 10.70 5.26 -14.58
CA PHE A 57 9.29 4.92 -14.44
C PHE A 57 9.09 3.40 -14.34
N GLN A 58 9.91 2.64 -15.05
CA GLN A 58 9.98 1.18 -14.92
C GLN A 58 10.36 0.79 -13.50
N LEU A 59 11.37 1.47 -12.93
CA LEU A 59 11.78 1.27 -11.54
C LEU A 59 10.68 1.69 -10.57
N THR A 60 9.99 2.80 -10.80
CA THR A 60 8.84 3.22 -9.98
C THR A 60 7.78 2.11 -9.92
N GLY A 61 7.44 1.51 -11.06
CA GLY A 61 6.52 0.37 -11.11
C GLY A 61 6.99 -0.83 -10.29
N LEU A 62 8.30 -1.09 -10.27
CA LEU A 62 8.86 -2.20 -9.50
C LEU A 62 8.81 -1.96 -7.99
N ILE A 63 9.00 -0.71 -7.54
CA ILE A 63 9.17 -0.41 -6.10
C ILE A 63 7.93 0.21 -5.44
N HIS A 64 6.87 0.51 -6.19
CA HIS A 64 5.72 1.28 -5.68
C HIS A 64 5.08 0.67 -4.42
N ASP A 65 4.97 -0.65 -4.39
CA ASP A 65 4.37 -1.41 -3.29
C ASP A 65 5.39 -1.96 -2.28
N ALA A 66 6.66 -1.54 -2.35
CA ALA A 66 7.70 -2.02 -1.43
C ALA A 66 7.37 -1.72 0.05
N GLY A 67 6.55 -0.68 0.31
CA GLY A 67 6.06 -0.33 1.64
C GLY A 67 5.17 -1.40 2.28
N LYS A 68 4.59 -2.32 1.50
CA LYS A 68 3.77 -3.41 2.03
C LYS A 68 4.56 -4.39 2.90
N ILE A 69 5.89 -4.28 2.92
CA ILE A 69 6.77 -4.99 3.85
C ILE A 69 6.41 -4.76 5.33
N LEU A 70 5.69 -3.68 5.65
CA LEU A 70 5.15 -3.41 7.00
C LEU A 70 4.28 -4.57 7.51
N ALA A 71 3.51 -5.23 6.64
CA ALA A 71 2.70 -6.40 7.00
C ALA A 71 3.55 -7.59 7.51
N MET A 72 4.85 -7.59 7.21
CA MET A 72 5.81 -8.60 7.69
C MET A 72 6.39 -8.28 9.08
N PHE A 73 5.91 -7.22 9.72
CA PHE A 73 6.32 -6.78 11.06
C PHE A 73 5.10 -6.66 11.99
N ASP A 74 4.16 -7.60 11.84
CA ASP A 74 2.94 -7.74 12.66
C ASP A 74 1.95 -6.56 12.58
N GLU A 75 2.12 -5.66 11.60
CA GLU A 75 1.10 -4.67 11.28
C GLU A 75 -0.11 -5.34 10.63
N PRO A 76 -1.34 -5.05 11.07
CA PRO A 76 -2.53 -5.57 10.41
C PRO A 76 -2.62 -5.01 8.98
N GLN A 77 -3.10 -5.81 8.02
CA GLN A 77 -3.13 -5.39 6.63
C GLN A 77 -3.88 -4.05 6.40
N TRP A 78 -4.96 -3.77 7.14
CA TRP A 78 -5.70 -2.51 7.01
C TRP A 78 -4.87 -1.25 7.35
N SER A 79 -3.75 -1.36 8.08
CA SER A 79 -2.84 -0.23 8.34
C SER A 79 -1.71 -0.12 7.29
N VAL A 80 -1.67 -1.01 6.30
CA VAL A 80 -0.57 -1.16 5.32
C VAL A 80 -1.05 -1.08 3.87
N VAL A 81 -2.17 -1.73 3.53
CA VAL A 81 -2.69 -1.87 2.16
C VAL A 81 -4.02 -1.14 1.97
N GLY A 82 -4.52 -1.14 0.74
CA GLY A 82 -5.83 -0.63 0.38
C GLY A 82 -5.87 0.84 -0.02
N ASP A 83 -7.06 1.26 -0.42
CA ASP A 83 -7.32 2.65 -0.81
C ASP A 83 -7.08 3.60 0.37
N THR A 84 -6.42 4.72 0.09
CA THR A 84 -6.17 5.76 1.09
C THR A 84 -7.27 6.82 1.07
N PHE A 85 -7.52 7.41 2.24
CA PHE A 85 -8.44 8.54 2.40
C PHE A 85 -7.87 9.55 3.39
N VAL A 86 -8.38 10.78 3.35
CA VAL A 86 -7.94 11.85 4.26
C VAL A 86 -8.61 11.66 5.62
N VAL A 87 -7.80 11.62 6.69
CA VAL A 87 -8.27 11.59 8.08
C VAL A 87 -8.34 13.01 8.64
N GLY A 88 -9.12 13.22 9.71
CA GLY A 88 -9.28 14.54 10.34
C GLY A 88 -10.16 15.51 9.55
N CYS A 89 -11.01 15.00 8.65
CA CYS A 89 -12.03 15.76 7.93
C CYS A 89 -13.22 14.86 7.57
N ASP A 90 -14.29 15.45 7.01
CA ASP A 90 -15.43 14.68 6.52
C ASP A 90 -15.03 13.76 5.35
N TRP A 91 -15.69 12.60 5.28
CA TRP A 91 -15.32 11.53 4.37
C TRP A 91 -15.99 11.69 3.01
N SER A 92 -15.17 11.70 1.95
CA SER A 92 -15.63 11.75 0.57
C SER A 92 -16.59 10.60 0.24
N LYS A 93 -17.66 10.90 -0.50
CA LYS A 93 -18.64 9.92 -1.00
C LYS A 93 -18.07 8.85 -1.94
N ASN A 94 -16.85 9.05 -2.44
CA ASN A 94 -16.19 8.11 -3.37
C ASN A 94 -15.38 7.03 -2.65
N ILE A 95 -15.27 7.08 -1.31
CA ILE A 95 -14.54 6.06 -0.55
C ILE A 95 -15.30 4.73 -0.65
N VAL A 96 -14.57 3.66 -0.96
CA VAL A 96 -15.12 2.31 -1.10
C VAL A 96 -15.73 1.85 0.22
N TYR A 97 -16.96 1.32 0.18
CA TYR A 97 -17.77 0.91 1.35
C TYR A 97 -18.02 1.99 2.42
N ARG A 98 -17.84 3.28 2.10
CA ARG A 98 -17.98 4.42 3.04
C ARG A 98 -19.16 4.29 4.01
N ASP A 99 -20.36 4.11 3.48
CA ASP A 99 -21.60 4.17 4.26
C ASP A 99 -21.76 2.98 5.22
N GLU A 100 -21.02 1.89 4.98
CA GLU A 100 -21.07 0.67 5.78
C GLU A 100 -19.91 0.56 6.77
N SER A 101 -18.69 0.96 6.38
CA SER A 101 -17.46 0.72 7.14
C SER A 101 -17.12 1.79 8.18
N PHE A 102 -17.61 3.03 8.03
CA PHE A 102 -17.23 4.14 8.91
C PHE A 102 -18.10 4.33 10.17
N LYS A 103 -19.16 3.52 10.33
CA LYS A 103 -20.17 3.68 11.41
C LYS A 103 -19.60 3.69 12.83
N ASN A 104 -18.47 3.01 13.04
CA ASN A 104 -17.83 2.87 14.35
C ASN A 104 -16.53 3.66 14.47
N ASN A 105 -16.19 4.49 13.47
CA ASN A 105 -15.00 5.33 13.56
C ASN A 105 -15.26 6.47 14.56
N PRO A 106 -14.49 6.60 15.66
CA PRO A 106 -14.70 7.63 16.68
C PRO A 106 -14.60 9.06 16.12
N ASP A 107 -13.88 9.26 15.02
CA ASP A 107 -13.77 10.57 14.36
C ASP A 107 -15.11 11.06 13.79
N ALA A 108 -16.09 10.17 13.58
CA ALA A 108 -17.45 10.53 13.15
C ALA A 108 -18.14 11.51 14.10
N GLU A 109 -17.77 11.47 15.38
CA GLU A 109 -18.38 12.26 16.45
C GLU A 109 -17.52 13.48 16.83
N ASN A 110 -16.33 13.61 16.26
CA ASN A 110 -15.47 14.75 16.54
C ASN A 110 -15.91 15.99 15.72
N PRO A 111 -16.38 17.07 16.37
CA PRO A 111 -16.82 18.27 15.66
C PRO A 111 -15.69 19.01 14.94
N GLU A 112 -14.42 18.81 15.31
CA GLU A 112 -13.27 19.43 14.62
C GLU A 112 -13.03 18.82 13.23
N TYR A 113 -13.57 17.63 12.97
CA TYR A 113 -13.38 16.90 11.72
C TYR A 113 -14.62 16.94 10.81
N LYS A 114 -15.65 17.72 11.17
CA LYS A 114 -16.89 17.88 10.37
C LYS A 114 -16.87 19.15 9.52
#